data_AF-A0A7J7H9C3-F1
#
_entry.id   AF-A0A7J7H9C3-F1
#
_cell.length_a   1.000
_cell.length_b   1.000
_cell.length_c   1.000
_cell.angle_alpha   90.00
_cell.angle_beta   90.00
_cell.angle_gamma   90.00
#
_symmetry.space_group_name_H-M   'P 1'
#
loop_
_entity.id
_entity.type
_entity.pdbx_description
1 polymer ?
#
loop_
_entity_poly.entity_id
_entity_poly.type
_entity_poly.pdbx_seq_one_letter_code
_entity_poly.pdbx_strand_id
1 'polypeptide(L)'
;MLPVTVSASVDEVTIPGALALDLIEQAEVEVERLDQLKASRMKEIAFKKQAELEDIFAHAHIEIDPEAAREKIMGLIDSGNVEPSELLADMDNQIVNAKEEALSRKDILDKVEKWMSACEEESWLEDYNRDDNRYNASRGAHLNLKRAEKARILVSKIPALVDTLVAKTRAWEEDRGGSFTYDGVPLLAMLDEYAMLRHDREEEKRRMRDQKKFHEQFNTEQESIFGSRPSPSPGRPSLGNKKVVGPRANGGANGTPNRRLSLNVHQNGGKSVSKDGKRDNTRPVAPVNYVAISKEDAASHVSGTEPVPTSP
;
A
#
# COMPACT_ATOMS: atom_id res chain seq x y z
N MET A 1 -35.22 21.88 -8.71
CA MET A 1 -35.23 22.80 -9.86
C MET A 1 -36.59 23.46 -9.90
N LEU A 2 -36.67 24.77 -9.68
CA LEU A 2 -37.91 25.50 -9.95
C LEU A 2 -37.96 25.76 -11.47
N PRO A 3 -39.06 25.43 -12.16
CA PRO A 3 -39.21 25.82 -13.55
C PRO A 3 -39.26 27.34 -13.60
N VAL A 4 -38.39 27.96 -14.41
CA VAL A 4 -38.58 29.36 -14.80
C VAL A 4 -39.74 29.37 -15.78
N THR A 5 -40.96 29.40 -15.25
CA THR A 5 -42.14 29.74 -16.03
C THR A 5 -42.03 31.23 -16.34
N VAL A 6 -41.61 31.57 -17.55
CA VAL A 6 -41.84 32.91 -18.10
C VAL A 6 -43.36 33.02 -18.33
N SER A 7 -44.09 33.33 -17.27
CA SER A 7 -45.48 33.76 -17.37
C SER A 7 -45.45 35.27 -17.60
N ALA A 8 -45.13 35.64 -18.85
CA ALA A 8 -45.42 36.98 -19.32
C ALA A 8 -46.95 37.07 -19.51
N SER A 9 -47.61 37.94 -18.75
CA SER A 9 -49.02 38.26 -18.98
C SER A 9 -49.16 38.79 -20.41
N VAL A 10 -50.10 38.23 -21.17
CA VAL A 10 -50.36 38.52 -22.59
C VAL A 10 -50.82 39.98 -22.85
N ASP A 11 -50.84 40.83 -21.83
CA ASP A 11 -51.49 42.15 -21.86
C ASP A 11 -50.53 43.35 -21.93
N GLU A 12 -49.36 43.21 -22.56
CA GLU A 12 -48.46 44.36 -22.79
C GLU A 12 -47.59 44.25 -24.06
N VAL A 13 -48.17 43.86 -25.19
CA VAL A 13 -47.54 43.98 -26.53
C VAL A 13 -48.16 45.13 -27.34
N THR A 14 -48.65 46.17 -26.67
CA THR A 14 -49.39 47.29 -27.29
C THR A 14 -48.50 48.49 -27.65
N ILE A 15 -47.20 48.45 -27.34
CA ILE A 15 -46.26 49.54 -27.64
C ILE A 15 -45.86 49.47 -29.14
N PRO A 16 -46.11 50.53 -29.94
CA PRO A 16 -45.64 50.58 -31.33
C PRO A 16 -44.12 50.38 -31.40
N GLY A 17 -43.67 49.37 -32.16
CA GLY A 17 -42.24 49.05 -32.32
C GLY A 17 -41.70 47.92 -31.43
N ALA A 18 -42.50 47.32 -30.55
CA ALA A 18 -42.06 46.18 -29.71
C ALA A 18 -41.67 44.91 -30.50
N LEU A 19 -42.09 44.82 -31.77
CA LEU A 19 -41.74 43.76 -32.73
C LEU A 19 -41.04 44.34 -33.97
N ALA A 20 -40.31 45.44 -33.81
CA ALA A 20 -39.52 45.99 -34.91
C ALA A 20 -38.43 44.99 -35.33
N LEU A 21 -38.11 44.98 -36.64
CA LEU A 21 -37.22 43.97 -37.23
C LEU A 21 -35.81 43.98 -36.61
N ASP A 22 -35.31 45.17 -36.26
CA ASP A 22 -34.03 45.38 -35.58
C ASP A 22 -34.00 44.76 -34.18
N LEU A 23 -35.11 44.85 -33.42
CA LEU A 23 -35.23 44.21 -32.11
C LEU A 23 -35.26 42.68 -32.23
N ILE A 24 -35.92 42.15 -33.25
CA ILE A 24 -35.97 40.69 -33.51
C ILE A 24 -34.58 40.19 -33.90
N GLU A 25 -33.89 40.87 -34.82
CA GLU A 25 -32.51 40.53 -35.22
C GLU A 25 -31.56 40.57 -34.02
N GLN A 26 -31.67 41.60 -33.16
CA GLN A 26 -30.88 41.68 -31.94
C GLN A 26 -31.18 40.53 -30.97
N ALA A 27 -32.44 40.11 -30.85
CA ALA A 27 -32.83 38.98 -30.01
C ALA A 27 -32.28 37.65 -30.55
N GLU A 28 -32.30 37.44 -31.87
CA GLU A 28 -31.73 36.25 -32.51
C GLU A 28 -30.22 36.14 -32.26
N VAL A 29 -29.48 37.24 -32.43
CA VAL A 29 -28.04 37.30 -32.13
C VAL A 29 -27.75 37.02 -30.65
N GLU A 30 -28.56 37.56 -29.74
CA GLU A 30 -28.37 37.33 -28.31
C GLU A 30 -28.69 35.88 -27.91
N VAL A 31 -29.69 35.25 -28.54
CA VAL A 31 -29.99 33.82 -28.34
C VAL A 31 -28.80 32.97 -28.79
N GLU A 32 -28.25 33.21 -29.98
CA GLU A 32 -27.08 32.47 -30.48
C GLU A 32 -25.87 32.64 -29.54
N ARG A 33 -25.62 33.87 -29.07
CA ARG A 33 -24.55 34.17 -28.11
C ARG A 33 -24.77 33.43 -26.78
N LEU A 34 -26.01 33.35 -26.30
CA LEU A 34 -26.36 32.64 -25.07
C LEU A 34 -26.24 31.12 -25.25
N ASP A 35 -26.59 30.57 -26.40
CA ASP A 35 -26.43 29.15 -26.70
C ASP A 35 -24.95 28.76 -26.74
N GLN A 36 -24.10 29.58 -27.36
CA GLN A 36 -22.65 29.39 -27.32
C GLN A 36 -22.10 29.47 -25.89
N LEU A 37 -22.59 30.41 -25.07
CA LEU A 37 -22.20 30.53 -23.67
C LEU A 37 -22.67 29.33 -22.84
N LYS A 38 -23.90 28.84 -23.08
CA LYS A 38 -24.48 27.64 -22.43
C LYS A 38 -23.65 26.41 -22.78
N ALA A 39 -23.30 26.22 -24.05
CA ALA A 39 -22.45 25.12 -24.51
C ALA A 39 -21.04 25.19 -23.90
N SER A 40 -20.40 26.37 -23.90
CA SER A 40 -19.08 26.57 -23.28
C SER A 40 -19.09 26.25 -21.78
N ARG A 41 -20.10 26.73 -21.05
CA ARG A 41 -20.29 26.41 -19.62
C ARG A 41 -20.60 24.94 -19.39
N MET A 42 -21.37 24.32 -20.27
CA MET A 42 -21.66 22.89 -20.22
C MET A 42 -20.38 22.06 -20.33
N LYS A 43 -19.52 22.36 -21.31
CA LYS A 43 -18.21 21.69 -21.48
C LYS A 43 -17.36 21.78 -20.22
N GLU A 44 -17.27 22.97 -19.63
CA GLU A 44 -16.49 23.17 -18.40
C GLU A 44 -16.98 22.28 -17.24
N ILE A 45 -18.30 22.24 -17.01
CA ILE A 45 -18.88 21.44 -15.92
C ILE A 45 -18.74 19.95 -16.21
N ALA A 46 -19.02 19.53 -17.45
CA ALA A 46 -18.89 18.15 -17.87
C ALA A 46 -17.45 17.65 -17.67
N PHE A 47 -16.42 18.41 -18.08
CA PHE A 47 -15.03 18.01 -17.86
C PHE A 47 -14.63 17.94 -16.39
N LYS A 48 -15.19 18.77 -15.52
CA LYS A 48 -14.96 18.64 -14.06
C LYS A 48 -15.57 17.35 -13.51
N LYS A 49 -16.78 16.99 -13.94
CA LYS A 49 -17.43 15.74 -13.55
C LYS A 49 -16.69 14.52 -14.11
N GLN A 50 -16.23 14.61 -15.35
CA GLN A 50 -15.42 13.57 -15.99
C GLN A 50 -14.09 13.35 -15.25
N ALA A 51 -13.43 14.43 -14.80
CA ALA A 51 -12.22 14.32 -14.00
C ALA A 51 -12.48 13.69 -12.61
N GLU A 52 -13.61 14.00 -11.96
CA GLU A 52 -14.01 13.31 -10.72
C GLU A 52 -14.24 11.81 -10.95
N LEU A 53 -14.90 11.46 -12.05
CA LEU A 53 -15.13 10.07 -12.44
C LEU A 53 -13.81 9.34 -12.69
N GLU A 54 -12.88 9.98 -13.41
CA GLU A 54 -11.52 9.47 -13.67
C GLU A 54 -10.76 9.20 -12.36
N ASP A 55 -10.81 10.14 -11.40
CA ASP A 55 -10.16 9.99 -10.09
C ASP A 55 -10.71 8.79 -9.31
N ILE A 56 -12.04 8.61 -9.31
CA ILE A 56 -12.67 7.47 -8.63
C ILE A 56 -12.23 6.15 -9.25
N PHE A 57 -12.21 6.05 -10.58
CA PHE A 57 -11.79 4.84 -11.28
C PHE A 57 -10.31 4.53 -11.07
N ALA A 58 -9.45 5.54 -11.05
CA ALA A 58 -8.03 5.39 -10.75
C ALA A 58 -7.82 4.80 -9.34
N HIS A 59 -8.50 5.34 -8.33
CA HIS A 59 -8.44 4.79 -6.95
C HIS A 59 -9.04 3.39 -6.84
N ALA A 60 -9.99 3.03 -7.71
CA ALA A 60 -10.58 1.70 -7.77
C ALA A 60 -9.77 0.72 -8.63
N HIS A 61 -8.63 1.12 -9.21
CA HIS A 61 -7.83 0.34 -10.15
C HIS A 61 -8.66 -0.18 -11.35
N ILE A 62 -9.53 0.68 -11.88
CA ILE A 62 -10.34 0.43 -13.07
C ILE A 62 -9.73 1.23 -14.22
N GLU A 63 -9.38 0.53 -15.29
CA GLU A 63 -8.83 1.15 -16.49
C GLU A 63 -9.95 1.77 -17.33
N ILE A 64 -9.76 3.01 -17.74
CA ILE A 64 -10.66 3.77 -18.59
C ILE A 64 -9.84 4.50 -19.66
N ASP A 65 -10.50 4.85 -20.77
CA ASP A 65 -9.93 5.73 -21.80
C ASP A 65 -10.41 7.18 -21.57
N PRO A 66 -9.60 8.04 -20.94
CA PRO A 66 -10.01 9.42 -20.65
C PRO A 66 -10.18 10.25 -21.92
N GLU A 67 -9.41 9.98 -22.97
CA GLU A 67 -9.50 10.73 -24.23
C GLU A 67 -10.78 10.37 -24.97
N ALA A 68 -11.10 9.08 -25.10
CA ALA A 68 -12.37 8.66 -25.70
C ALA A 68 -13.58 9.18 -24.93
N ALA A 69 -13.52 9.24 -23.60
CA ALA A 69 -14.59 9.81 -22.78
C ALA A 69 -14.77 11.32 -23.02
N ARG A 70 -13.66 12.07 -23.13
CA ARG A 70 -13.67 13.51 -23.42
C ARG A 70 -14.21 13.81 -24.82
N GLU A 71 -13.78 13.06 -25.82
CA GLU A 71 -14.28 13.16 -27.20
C GLU A 71 -15.79 12.87 -27.27
N LYS A 72 -16.26 11.85 -26.54
CA LYS A 72 -17.69 11.54 -26.45
C LYS A 72 -18.49 12.70 -25.85
N ILE A 73 -18.01 13.30 -24.76
CA ILE A 73 -18.65 14.47 -24.12
C ILE A 73 -18.69 15.65 -25.08
N MET A 74 -17.57 15.94 -25.75
CA MET A 74 -17.48 17.04 -26.70
C MET A 74 -18.45 16.85 -27.87
N GLY A 75 -18.48 15.66 -28.48
CA GLY A 75 -19.40 15.34 -29.56
C GLY A 75 -20.87 15.45 -29.17
N LEU A 76 -21.25 15.04 -27.95
CA LEU A 76 -22.62 15.19 -27.45
C LEU A 76 -23.03 16.66 -27.34
N ILE A 77 -22.15 17.52 -26.80
CA ILE A 77 -22.43 18.95 -26.61
C ILE A 77 -22.46 19.67 -27.96
N ASP A 78 -21.50 19.40 -28.85
CA ASP A 78 -21.39 20.10 -30.14
C ASP A 78 -22.48 19.69 -31.14
N SER A 79 -23.07 18.50 -30.98
CA SER A 79 -24.23 18.08 -31.77
C SER A 79 -25.51 18.85 -31.44
N GLY A 80 -25.56 19.55 -30.30
CA GLY A 80 -26.75 20.26 -29.82
C GLY A 80 -27.96 19.36 -29.52
N ASN A 81 -27.80 18.03 -29.59
CA ASN A 81 -28.90 17.07 -29.55
C ASN A 81 -29.24 16.58 -28.12
N VAL A 82 -28.51 17.05 -27.11
CA VAL A 82 -28.71 16.65 -25.71
C VAL A 82 -29.01 17.88 -24.87
N GLU A 83 -30.06 17.80 -24.04
CA GLU A 83 -30.35 18.86 -23.10
C GLU A 83 -29.25 18.92 -22.03
N PRO A 84 -28.60 20.08 -21.84
CA PRO A 84 -27.69 20.39 -20.74
C PRO A 84 -27.99 19.75 -19.38
N SER A 85 -29.23 19.85 -18.93
CA SER A 85 -29.62 19.34 -17.61
C SER A 85 -29.61 17.81 -17.54
N GLU A 86 -29.95 17.14 -18.65
CA GLU A 86 -29.97 15.68 -18.75
C GLU A 86 -28.55 15.12 -18.80
N LEU A 87 -27.66 15.73 -19.59
CA LEU A 87 -26.25 15.32 -19.65
C LEU A 87 -25.60 15.38 -18.26
N LEU A 88 -25.77 16.50 -17.54
CA LEU A 88 -25.16 16.65 -16.21
C LEU A 88 -25.75 15.66 -15.20
N ALA A 89 -27.05 15.36 -15.28
CA ALA A 89 -27.69 14.37 -14.43
C ALA A 89 -27.18 12.95 -14.73
N ASP A 90 -26.97 12.60 -15.99
CA ASP A 90 -26.35 11.32 -16.38
C ASP A 90 -24.93 11.19 -15.83
N MET A 91 -24.11 12.24 -15.97
CA MET A 91 -22.76 12.26 -15.39
C MET A 91 -22.77 12.14 -13.87
N ASP A 92 -23.72 12.79 -13.18
CA ASP A 92 -23.91 12.61 -11.75
C ASP A 92 -24.26 11.17 -11.37
N ASN A 93 -25.12 10.51 -12.16
CA ASN A 93 -25.43 9.10 -11.96
C ASN A 93 -24.21 8.21 -12.21
N GLN A 94 -23.40 8.50 -13.23
CA GLN A 94 -22.15 7.77 -13.49
C GLN A 94 -21.17 7.90 -12.30
N ILE A 95 -21.04 9.09 -11.71
CA ILE A 95 -20.22 9.31 -10.52
C ILE A 95 -20.74 8.50 -9.33
N VAL A 96 -22.06 8.47 -9.11
CA VAL A 96 -22.66 7.67 -8.03
C VAL A 96 -22.35 6.18 -8.23
N ASN A 97 -22.58 5.67 -9.44
CA ASN A 97 -22.29 4.28 -9.79
C ASN A 97 -20.80 3.95 -9.61
N ALA A 98 -19.90 4.85 -10.01
CA ALA A 98 -18.46 4.67 -9.83
C ALA A 98 -18.06 4.63 -8.34
N LYS A 99 -18.71 5.44 -7.49
CA LYS A 99 -18.50 5.40 -6.03
C LYS A 99 -18.97 4.07 -5.43
N GLU A 100 -20.13 3.56 -5.85
CA GLU A 100 -20.62 2.25 -5.42
C GLU A 100 -19.70 1.11 -5.87
N GLU A 101 -19.22 1.19 -7.11
CA GLU A 101 -18.27 0.24 -7.66
C GLU A 101 -16.95 0.23 -6.87
N ALA A 102 -16.38 1.41 -6.62
CA ALA A 102 -15.17 1.58 -5.82
C ALA A 102 -15.35 1.02 -4.39
N LEU A 103 -16.49 1.28 -3.75
CA LEU A 103 -16.81 0.71 -2.44
C LEU A 103 -16.88 -0.81 -2.45
N SER A 104 -17.42 -1.40 -3.52
CA SER A 104 -17.50 -2.85 -3.65
C SER A 104 -16.13 -3.52 -3.81
N ARG A 105 -15.19 -2.84 -4.49
CA ARG A 105 -13.83 -3.32 -4.75
C ARG A 105 -12.91 -3.12 -3.54
N LYS A 106 -13.25 -2.20 -2.64
CA LYS A 106 -12.43 -1.78 -1.51
C LYS A 106 -11.85 -2.93 -0.68
N ASP A 107 -12.67 -3.89 -0.25
CA ASP A 107 -12.18 -4.96 0.63
C ASP A 107 -11.16 -5.91 -0.06
N ILE A 108 -11.25 -6.04 -1.39
CA ILE A 108 -10.27 -6.77 -2.20
C ILE A 108 -9.00 -5.92 -2.35
N LEU A 109 -9.13 -4.65 -2.74
CA LEU A 109 -8.00 -3.73 -2.91
C LEU A 109 -7.18 -3.55 -1.61
N ASP A 110 -7.84 -3.41 -0.46
CA ASP A 110 -7.19 -3.35 0.86
C ASP A 110 -6.37 -4.61 1.17
N LYS A 111 -6.70 -5.75 0.56
CA LYS A 111 -5.93 -6.99 0.69
C LYS A 111 -4.83 -7.11 -0.36
N VAL A 112 -5.07 -6.61 -1.58
CA VAL A 112 -4.04 -6.50 -2.62
C VAL A 112 -2.90 -5.64 -2.10
N GLU A 113 -3.19 -4.47 -1.50
CA GLU A 113 -2.18 -3.61 -0.86
C GLU A 113 -1.37 -4.37 0.20
N LYS A 114 -2.05 -5.06 1.13
CA LYS A 114 -1.38 -5.87 2.16
C LYS A 114 -0.53 -6.98 1.57
N TRP A 115 -0.99 -7.61 0.49
CA TRP A 115 -0.27 -8.66 -0.19
C TRP A 115 0.97 -8.13 -0.89
N MET A 116 0.86 -7.02 -1.63
CA MET A 116 2.00 -6.34 -2.25
C MET A 116 3.05 -5.94 -1.21
N SER A 117 2.64 -5.30 -0.10
CA SER A 117 3.58 -4.96 0.99
C SER A 117 4.24 -6.19 1.62
N ALA A 118 3.52 -7.31 1.73
CA ALA A 118 4.09 -8.56 2.22
C ALA A 118 5.12 -9.15 1.25
N CYS A 119 4.86 -9.06 -0.06
CA CYS A 119 5.79 -9.45 -1.12
C CYS A 119 7.05 -8.56 -1.14
N GLU A 120 6.92 -7.25 -0.91
CA GLU A 120 8.07 -6.34 -0.77
C GLU A 120 8.96 -6.72 0.42
N GLU A 121 8.36 -7.02 1.57
CA GLU A 121 9.11 -7.50 2.74
C GLU A 121 9.71 -8.90 2.53
N GLU A 122 9.06 -9.76 1.73
CA GLU A 122 9.65 -11.04 1.28
C GLU A 122 10.92 -10.80 0.49
N SER A 123 10.87 -9.94 -0.53
CA SER A 123 12.03 -9.59 -1.36
C SER A 123 13.17 -9.00 -0.52
N TRP A 124 12.85 -8.05 0.36
CA TRP A 124 13.85 -7.45 1.25
C TRP A 124 14.51 -8.49 2.17
N LEU A 125 13.72 -9.42 2.74
CA LEU A 125 14.23 -10.48 3.59
C LEU A 125 15.12 -11.45 2.80
N GLU A 126 14.80 -11.75 1.55
CA GLU A 126 15.64 -12.56 0.68
C GLU A 126 16.99 -11.91 0.43
N ASP A 127 17.02 -10.62 0.09
CA ASP A 127 18.26 -9.87 -0.11
C ASP A 127 19.09 -9.83 1.18
N TYR A 128 18.45 -9.56 2.32
CA TYR A 128 19.10 -9.60 3.63
C TYR A 128 19.67 -10.98 3.99
N ASN A 129 19.05 -12.07 3.54
CA ASN A 129 19.55 -13.42 3.77
C ASN A 129 20.72 -13.80 2.86
N ARG A 130 20.90 -13.12 1.71
CA ARG A 130 22.03 -13.31 0.79
C ARG A 130 23.27 -12.51 1.21
N ASP A 131 23.12 -11.50 2.07
CA ASP A 131 24.23 -10.70 2.56
C ASP A 131 25.11 -11.47 3.56
N ASP A 132 26.34 -11.81 3.13
CA ASP A 132 27.34 -12.48 3.98
C ASP A 132 27.77 -11.61 5.18
N ASN A 133 27.65 -10.28 5.08
CA ASN A 133 28.01 -9.34 6.14
C ASN A 133 26.88 -9.07 7.14
N ARG A 134 25.72 -9.74 7.02
CA ARG A 134 24.51 -9.45 7.82
C ARG A 134 24.68 -9.59 9.34
N TYR A 135 25.71 -10.34 9.79
CA TYR A 135 26.03 -10.56 11.20
C TYR A 135 27.24 -9.75 11.68
N ASN A 136 27.76 -8.83 10.87
CA ASN A 136 28.81 -7.94 11.35
C ASN A 136 28.27 -7.08 12.50
N ALA A 137 29.14 -6.77 13.48
CA ALA A 137 28.78 -5.97 14.66
C ALA A 137 28.66 -4.47 14.33
N SER A 138 28.13 -4.13 13.15
CA SER A 138 27.95 -2.76 12.70
C SER A 138 26.80 -2.09 13.42
N ARG A 139 26.89 -0.77 13.57
CA ARG A 139 25.83 0.06 14.12
C ARG A 139 24.55 -0.10 13.27
N GLY A 140 23.51 -0.72 13.84
CA GLY A 140 22.23 -0.97 13.16
C GLY A 140 21.93 -2.45 12.86
N ALA A 141 22.89 -3.37 13.00
CA ALA A 141 22.67 -4.80 12.72
C ALA A 141 21.52 -5.41 13.54
N HIS A 142 21.38 -5.02 14.81
CA HIS A 142 20.30 -5.49 15.67
C HIS A 142 18.91 -5.01 15.22
N LEU A 143 18.80 -3.87 14.53
CA LEU A 143 17.54 -3.35 14.00
C LEU A 143 17.14 -4.12 12.74
N ASN A 144 18.10 -4.37 11.84
CA ASN A 144 17.90 -5.20 10.66
C ASN A 144 17.50 -6.63 11.05
N LEU A 145 18.13 -7.21 12.08
CA LEU A 145 17.76 -8.51 12.59
C LEU A 145 16.32 -8.53 13.16
N LYS A 146 15.90 -7.47 13.87
CA LYS A 146 14.51 -7.31 14.34
C LYS A 146 13.52 -7.17 13.18
N ARG A 147 13.87 -6.43 12.11
CA ARG A 147 13.04 -6.33 10.91
C ARG A 147 12.94 -7.69 10.21
N ALA A 148 14.04 -8.41 10.06
CA ALA A 148 14.07 -9.74 9.46
C ALA A 148 13.16 -10.72 10.19
N GLU A 149 13.12 -10.68 11.53
CA GLU A 149 12.21 -11.53 12.28
C GLU A 149 10.73 -11.16 12.07
N LYS A 150 10.41 -9.87 11.99
CA LYS A 150 9.05 -9.41 11.62
C LYS A 150 8.68 -9.82 10.19
N ALA A 151 9.60 -9.65 9.25
CA ALA A 151 9.41 -10.02 7.85
C ALA A 151 9.13 -11.52 7.72
N ARG A 152 9.86 -12.40 8.44
CA ARG A 152 9.58 -13.86 8.45
C ARG A 152 8.16 -14.19 8.88
N ILE A 153 7.62 -13.49 9.87
CA ILE A 153 6.24 -13.68 10.34
C ILE A 153 5.24 -13.21 9.28
N LEU A 154 5.56 -12.16 8.53
CA LEU A 154 4.69 -11.67 7.46
C LEU A 154 4.72 -12.62 6.25
N VAL A 155 5.92 -13.05 5.84
CA VAL A 155 6.14 -14.00 4.73
C VAL A 155 5.42 -15.33 4.97
N SER A 156 5.43 -15.84 6.20
CA SER A 156 4.72 -17.08 6.53
C SER A 156 3.20 -16.98 6.41
N LYS A 157 2.65 -15.76 6.40
CA LYS A 157 1.21 -15.49 6.23
C LYS A 157 0.81 -15.23 4.78
N ILE A 158 1.75 -15.01 3.87
CA ILE A 158 1.45 -14.73 2.45
C ILE A 158 0.55 -15.81 1.82
N PRO A 159 0.76 -17.13 2.02
CA PRO A 159 -0.11 -18.14 1.43
C PRO A 159 -1.58 -17.97 1.80
N ALA A 160 -1.86 -17.80 3.10
CA ALA A 160 -3.22 -17.61 3.60
C ALA A 160 -3.85 -16.30 3.09
N LEU A 161 -3.04 -15.26 2.88
CA LEU A 161 -3.49 -13.99 2.30
C LEU A 161 -3.86 -14.14 0.83
N VAL A 162 -3.05 -14.87 0.05
CA VAL A 162 -3.33 -15.21 -1.35
C VAL A 162 -4.61 -16.05 -1.45
N ASP A 163 -4.76 -17.09 -0.64
CA ASP A 163 -5.97 -17.92 -0.62
C ASP A 163 -7.23 -17.08 -0.32
N THR A 164 -7.12 -16.16 0.64
CA THR A 164 -8.21 -15.25 1.00
C THR A 164 -8.53 -14.28 -0.15
N LEU A 165 -7.52 -13.77 -0.84
CA LEU A 165 -7.68 -12.92 -2.02
C LEU A 165 -8.40 -13.68 -3.14
N VAL A 166 -7.91 -14.87 -3.51
CA VAL A 166 -8.54 -15.72 -4.53
C VAL A 166 -10.01 -15.99 -4.19
N ALA A 167 -10.31 -16.37 -2.94
CA ALA A 167 -11.68 -16.64 -2.52
C ALA A 167 -12.59 -15.41 -2.64
N LYS A 168 -12.12 -14.23 -2.20
CA LYS A 168 -12.90 -12.99 -2.26
C LYS A 168 -13.08 -12.50 -3.70
N THR A 169 -12.04 -12.58 -4.51
CA THR A 169 -12.10 -12.21 -5.92
C THR A 169 -13.09 -13.09 -6.66
N ARG A 170 -13.04 -14.42 -6.47
CA ARG A 170 -14.02 -15.34 -7.10
C ARG A 170 -15.45 -15.06 -6.66
N ALA A 171 -15.69 -14.83 -5.38
CA ALA A 171 -17.03 -14.48 -4.90
C ALA A 171 -17.54 -13.19 -5.53
N TRP A 172 -16.68 -12.18 -5.64
CA TRP A 172 -17.02 -10.92 -6.30
C TRP A 172 -17.31 -11.11 -7.79
N GLU A 173 -16.52 -11.92 -8.50
CA GLU A 173 -16.73 -12.20 -9.93
C GLU A 173 -18.02 -12.98 -10.19
N GLU A 174 -18.37 -13.92 -9.32
CA GLU A 174 -19.62 -14.67 -9.37
C GLU A 174 -20.84 -13.77 -9.15
N ASP A 175 -20.77 -12.89 -8.14
CA ASP A 175 -21.86 -11.94 -7.82
C ASP A 175 -22.06 -10.89 -8.93
N ARG A 176 -20.97 -10.47 -9.59
CA ARG A 176 -20.98 -9.38 -10.59
C ARG A 176 -21.14 -9.88 -12.04
N GLY A 177 -20.85 -11.15 -12.31
CA GLY A 177 -20.88 -11.73 -13.65
C GLY A 177 -19.75 -11.25 -14.58
N GLY A 178 -18.63 -10.78 -14.01
CA GLY A 178 -17.49 -10.25 -14.77
C GLY A 178 -16.17 -10.44 -14.03
N SER A 179 -15.05 -10.35 -14.75
CA SER A 179 -13.70 -10.53 -14.18
C SER A 179 -13.25 -9.32 -13.38
N PHE A 180 -12.66 -9.54 -12.21
CA PHE A 180 -12.03 -8.49 -11.41
C PHE A 180 -10.65 -8.18 -12.01
N THR A 181 -10.52 -7.04 -12.67
CA THR A 181 -9.24 -6.51 -13.13
C THR A 181 -8.61 -5.59 -12.10
N TYR A 182 -7.29 -5.45 -12.11
CA TYR A 182 -6.52 -4.46 -11.37
C TYR A 182 -5.58 -3.82 -12.38
N ASP A 183 -5.77 -2.53 -12.67
CA ASP A 183 -5.03 -1.78 -13.70
C ASP A 183 -4.99 -2.52 -15.06
N GLY A 184 -6.16 -3.02 -15.48
CA GLY A 184 -6.33 -3.73 -16.76
C GLY A 184 -6.02 -5.23 -16.71
N VAL A 185 -5.35 -5.74 -15.67
CA VAL A 185 -4.93 -7.15 -15.58
C VAL A 185 -5.88 -7.95 -14.67
N PRO A 186 -6.38 -9.13 -15.07
CA PRO A 186 -7.19 -9.97 -14.20
C PRO A 186 -6.44 -10.35 -12.90
N LEU A 187 -7.01 -10.02 -11.75
CA LEU A 187 -6.35 -10.21 -10.45
C LEU A 187 -6.04 -11.69 -10.17
N LEU A 188 -6.93 -12.60 -10.54
CA LEU A 188 -6.68 -14.04 -10.40
C LEU A 188 -5.44 -14.49 -11.20
N ALA A 189 -5.24 -13.95 -12.41
CA ALA A 189 -4.08 -14.28 -13.21
C ALA A 189 -2.77 -13.80 -12.56
N MET A 190 -2.77 -12.60 -11.96
CA MET A 190 -1.61 -12.10 -11.21
C MET A 190 -1.28 -12.97 -10.00
N LEU A 191 -2.31 -13.46 -9.29
CA LEU A 191 -2.12 -14.34 -8.14
C LEU A 191 -1.59 -15.73 -8.55
N ASP A 192 -2.07 -16.27 -9.68
CA ASP A 192 -1.58 -17.52 -10.24
C ASP A 192 -0.11 -17.41 -10.68
N GLU A 193 0.26 -16.31 -11.36
CA GLU A 193 1.64 -16.04 -11.75
C GLU A 193 2.56 -15.93 -10.52
N TYR A 194 2.11 -15.22 -9.47
CA TYR A 194 2.84 -15.14 -8.21
C TYR A 194 3.02 -16.52 -7.56
N ALA A 195 1.97 -17.36 -7.54
CA ALA A 195 2.04 -18.70 -6.96
C ALA A 195 3.06 -19.58 -7.69
N MET A 196 3.11 -19.52 -9.03
CA MET A 196 4.12 -20.21 -9.83
C MET A 196 5.53 -19.69 -9.52
N LEU A 197 5.74 -18.37 -9.55
CA LEU A 197 7.04 -17.77 -9.28
C LEU A 197 7.57 -18.13 -7.89
N ARG A 198 6.69 -18.16 -6.89
CA ARG A 198 7.04 -18.56 -5.53
C ARG A 198 7.44 -20.04 -5.45
N HIS A 199 6.68 -20.92 -6.10
CA HIS A 199 7.00 -22.34 -6.18
C HIS A 199 8.37 -22.58 -6.83
N ASP A 200 8.64 -21.95 -7.97
CA ASP A 200 9.92 -22.08 -8.68
C ASP A 200 11.10 -21.63 -7.81
N ARG A 201 10.91 -20.54 -7.05
CA ARG A 201 11.92 -20.05 -6.11
C ARG A 201 12.19 -21.02 -4.96
N GLU A 202 11.15 -21.67 -4.43
CA GLU A 202 11.30 -22.70 -3.40
C GLU A 202 11.98 -23.96 -3.94
N GLU A 203 11.67 -24.35 -5.18
CA GLU A 203 12.30 -25.47 -5.87
C GLU A 203 13.78 -25.21 -6.17
N GLU A 204 14.15 -24.02 -6.64
CA GLU A 204 15.54 -23.64 -6.88
C GLU A 204 16.34 -23.65 -5.57
N LYS A 205 15.78 -23.11 -4.48
CA LYS A 205 16.37 -23.22 -3.13
C LYS A 205 16.52 -24.66 -2.66
N ARG A 206 15.64 -25.58 -3.09
CA ARG A 206 15.76 -27.02 -2.80
C ARG A 206 16.89 -27.64 -3.62
N ARG A 207 16.96 -27.38 -4.93
CA ARG A 207 18.02 -27.86 -5.83
C ARG A 207 19.41 -27.42 -5.37
N MET A 208 19.56 -26.16 -4.98
CA MET A 208 20.82 -25.62 -4.45
C MET A 208 21.25 -26.30 -3.14
N ARG A 209 20.31 -26.60 -2.24
CA ARG A 209 20.60 -27.36 -1.01
C ARG A 209 21.04 -28.79 -1.32
N ASP A 210 20.41 -29.45 -2.28
CA ASP A 210 20.75 -30.82 -2.65
C ASP A 210 22.10 -30.90 -3.39
N GLN A 211 22.42 -29.92 -4.24
CA GLN A 211 23.78 -29.76 -4.79
C GLN A 211 24.83 -29.55 -3.71
N LYS A 212 24.57 -28.69 -2.71
CA LYS A 212 25.51 -28.45 -1.61
C LYS A 212 25.76 -29.73 -0.80
N LYS A 213 24.72 -30.53 -0.52
CA LYS A 213 24.88 -31.83 0.16
C LYS A 213 25.73 -32.79 -0.67
N PHE A 214 25.53 -32.84 -1.98
CA PHE A 214 26.33 -33.71 -2.86
C PHE A 214 27.81 -33.29 -2.87
N HIS A 215 28.11 -32.00 -2.99
CA HIS A 215 29.47 -31.47 -2.90
C HIS A 215 30.10 -31.73 -1.52
N GLU A 216 29.33 -31.58 -0.44
CA GLU A 216 29.79 -31.86 0.93
C GLU A 216 30.10 -33.34 1.14
N GLN A 217 29.27 -34.25 0.61
CA GLN A 217 29.53 -35.70 0.63
C GLN A 217 30.80 -36.05 -0.16
N PHE A 218 30.95 -35.52 -1.38
CA PHE A 218 32.13 -35.73 -2.20
C PHE A 218 33.41 -35.18 -1.55
N ASN A 219 33.36 -34.00 -0.94
CA ASN A 219 34.48 -33.42 -0.21
C ASN A 219 34.83 -34.23 1.05
N THR A 220 33.83 -34.74 1.78
CA THR A 220 34.05 -35.59 2.96
C THR A 220 34.66 -36.94 2.57
N GLU A 221 34.28 -37.52 1.43
CA GLU A 221 34.89 -38.73 0.90
C GLU A 221 36.36 -38.49 0.49
N GLN A 222 36.67 -37.39 -0.20
CA GLN A 222 38.06 -37.00 -0.51
C GLN A 222 38.89 -36.70 0.75
N GLU A 223 38.34 -35.96 1.72
CA GLU A 223 39.00 -35.72 3.00
C GLU A 223 39.17 -37.00 3.84
N SER A 224 38.32 -38.02 3.67
CA SER A 224 38.54 -39.32 4.32
C SER A 224 39.70 -40.11 3.68
N ILE A 225 39.98 -39.87 2.39
CA ILE A 225 41.03 -40.52 1.62
C ILE A 225 42.40 -39.82 1.79
N PHE A 226 42.40 -38.49 1.98
CA PHE A 226 43.62 -37.68 2.11
C PHE A 226 43.82 -37.03 3.49
N GLY A 227 42.85 -37.15 4.40
CA GLY A 227 42.89 -36.54 5.71
C GLY A 227 43.70 -37.35 6.72
N SER A 228 44.78 -36.75 7.21
CA SER A 228 45.59 -37.22 8.34
C SER A 228 44.82 -37.13 9.67
N ARG A 229 43.71 -37.87 9.82
CA ARG A 229 43.11 -38.12 11.15
C ARG A 229 43.69 -39.41 11.72
N PRO A 230 44.14 -39.42 12.99
CA PRO A 230 44.70 -40.61 13.60
C PRO A 230 43.60 -41.66 13.70
N SER A 231 43.85 -42.83 13.12
CA SER A 231 43.00 -44.02 13.27
C SER A 231 42.67 -44.26 14.75
N PRO A 232 41.42 -44.55 15.13
CA PRO A 232 41.14 -45.07 16.45
C PRO A 232 41.71 -46.49 16.52
N SER A 233 42.89 -46.63 17.12
CA SER A 233 43.53 -47.93 17.32
C SER A 233 42.60 -48.87 18.10
N PRO A 234 42.32 -50.09 17.59
CA PRO A 234 41.51 -51.08 18.30
C PRO A 234 42.36 -51.71 19.40
N GLY A 235 42.35 -51.13 20.61
CA GLY A 235 43.16 -51.73 21.68
C GLY A 235 43.31 -51.01 23.02
N ARG A 236 42.45 -50.05 23.40
CA ARG A 236 42.55 -49.47 24.75
C ARG A 236 41.23 -49.57 25.53
N PRO A 237 41.14 -50.48 26.52
CA PRO A 237 39.99 -50.55 27.40
C PRO A 237 39.93 -49.31 28.29
N SER A 238 38.73 -48.73 28.36
CA SER A 238 38.29 -47.75 29.35
C SER A 238 38.75 -48.12 30.77
N LEU A 239 39.59 -47.27 31.37
CA LEU A 239 39.83 -47.31 32.80
C LEU A 239 38.61 -46.70 33.51
N GLY A 240 37.64 -47.56 33.78
CA GLY A 240 36.58 -47.32 34.74
C GLY A 240 37.18 -47.04 36.12
N ASN A 241 36.60 -46.05 36.79
CA ASN A 241 36.92 -45.66 38.16
C ASN A 241 36.74 -46.85 39.12
N LYS A 242 37.83 -47.50 39.49
CA LYS A 242 37.90 -48.40 40.65
C LYS A 242 38.21 -47.57 41.90
N LYS A 243 37.26 -47.51 42.84
CA LYS A 243 37.60 -47.44 44.27
C LYS A 243 36.93 -48.60 45.01
N VAL A 244 37.79 -49.37 45.68
CA VAL A 244 37.52 -50.55 46.48
C VAL A 244 37.20 -50.12 47.92
N VAL A 245 36.07 -50.64 48.41
CA VAL A 245 35.70 -51.19 49.73
C VAL A 245 36.50 -50.79 50.99
N GLY A 246 35.74 -50.39 52.03
CA GLY A 246 36.06 -50.58 53.46
C GLY A 246 34.81 -50.42 54.36
N PRO A 247 34.56 -51.25 55.38
CA PRO A 247 33.19 -51.56 55.85
C PRO A 247 32.83 -51.01 57.25
N ARG A 248 31.53 -50.75 57.51
CA ARG A 248 30.89 -51.01 58.81
C ARG A 248 29.35 -50.92 58.76
N ALA A 249 28.73 -51.80 59.55
CA ALA A 249 27.31 -52.14 59.63
C ALA A 249 26.46 -51.18 60.46
N ASN A 250 25.20 -50.95 60.07
CA ASN A 250 23.99 -51.43 60.79
C ASN A 250 22.70 -50.82 60.22
N GLY A 251 21.74 -51.70 59.89
CA GLY A 251 20.32 -51.61 60.26
C GLY A 251 19.40 -50.56 59.61
N GLY A 252 18.35 -51.04 58.91
CA GLY A 252 17.02 -50.44 59.04
C GLY A 252 16.26 -50.06 57.75
N ALA A 253 15.47 -51.02 57.26
CA ALA A 253 14.17 -50.94 56.57
C ALA A 253 13.59 -49.63 55.98
N ASN A 254 13.10 -49.78 54.73
CA ASN A 254 11.88 -49.22 54.12
C ASN A 254 11.72 -47.71 53.81
N GLY A 255 11.39 -47.43 52.53
CA GLY A 255 10.38 -46.44 52.14
C GLY A 255 10.85 -45.30 51.23
N THR A 256 10.59 -45.40 49.93
CA THR A 256 10.37 -44.25 49.02
C THR A 256 8.86 -43.95 48.93
N PRO A 257 8.35 -42.88 48.27
CA PRO A 257 8.97 -41.64 47.77
C PRO A 257 8.19 -40.35 48.12
N ASN A 258 8.71 -39.20 47.66
CA ASN A 258 8.02 -37.92 47.37
C ASN A 258 7.51 -37.04 48.54
N ARG A 259 8.16 -35.88 48.72
CA ARG A 259 7.42 -34.63 49.00
C ARG A 259 8.13 -33.38 48.47
N ARG A 260 7.42 -32.74 47.53
CA ARG A 260 7.52 -31.38 46.98
C ARG A 260 7.85 -30.35 48.07
N LEU A 261 8.86 -29.50 47.85
CA LEU A 261 9.06 -28.28 48.65
C LEU A 261 8.49 -27.07 47.91
N SER A 262 7.41 -26.53 48.47
CA SER A 262 6.95 -25.16 48.29
C SER A 262 7.19 -24.43 49.61
N LEU A 263 7.90 -23.30 49.59
CA LEU A 263 7.87 -22.35 50.70
C LEU A 263 7.04 -21.14 50.28
N ASN A 264 5.95 -20.93 51.02
CA ASN A 264 5.25 -19.65 51.14
C ASN A 264 4.99 -19.44 52.63
N VAL A 265 5.56 -18.39 53.23
CA VAL A 265 5.21 -17.81 54.54
C VAL A 265 5.27 -16.30 54.31
N HIS A 266 4.14 -15.59 54.10
CA HIS A 266 3.24 -15.00 55.10
C HIS A 266 4.01 -14.04 56.05
N GLN A 267 3.66 -12.76 56.25
CA GLN A 267 2.32 -12.20 56.52
C GLN A 267 2.23 -10.69 56.21
N ASN A 268 1.01 -10.27 55.82
CA ASN A 268 0.23 -9.06 56.14
C ASN A 268 0.96 -7.75 56.54
N GLY A 269 0.59 -6.56 56.07
CA GLY A 269 -0.67 -6.05 55.51
C GLY A 269 -1.08 -4.77 56.26
N GLY A 270 -1.45 -3.68 55.56
CA GLY A 270 -2.11 -2.52 56.22
C GLY A 270 -1.89 -1.11 55.62
N LYS A 271 -2.80 -0.70 54.75
CA LYS A 271 -3.41 0.63 54.46
C LYS A 271 -2.82 1.95 55.05
N SER A 272 -2.67 2.96 54.17
CA SER A 272 -3.16 4.38 54.25
C SER A 272 -2.63 5.16 53.02
N VAL A 273 -3.41 5.72 52.08
CA VAL A 273 -4.24 6.95 52.08
C VAL A 273 -3.46 8.26 52.34
N SER A 274 -3.55 9.18 51.33
CA SER A 274 -3.27 10.63 51.33
C SER A 274 -1.79 11.08 51.23
N LYS A 275 -1.36 12.09 50.47
CA LYS A 275 -2.01 13.18 49.70
C LYS A 275 -0.93 13.98 48.93
N ASP A 276 -1.35 14.58 47.80
CA ASP A 276 -0.79 15.73 47.05
C ASP A 276 0.61 15.70 46.38
N GLY A 277 0.61 16.18 45.12
CA GLY A 277 1.82 16.44 44.34
C GLY A 277 1.56 16.95 42.91
N LYS A 278 0.76 18.01 42.79
CA LYS A 278 0.53 18.81 41.57
C LYS A 278 1.85 19.30 40.93
N ARG A 279 2.03 19.05 39.62
CA ARG A 279 2.73 19.98 38.71
C ARG A 279 2.34 19.70 37.25
N ASP A 280 1.53 20.62 36.74
CA ASP A 280 1.33 20.91 35.33
C ASP A 280 2.67 21.26 34.65
N ASN A 281 2.88 20.79 33.42
CA ASN A 281 3.79 21.47 32.49
C ASN A 281 3.20 21.47 31.08
N THR A 282 2.38 22.49 30.83
CA THR A 282 1.99 22.94 29.50
C THR A 282 3.01 23.97 28.99
N ARG A 283 3.60 23.76 27.81
CA ARG A 283 3.92 24.85 26.87
C ARG A 283 4.00 24.37 25.41
N PRO A 284 3.73 25.27 24.43
CA PRO A 284 3.25 24.92 23.09
C PRO A 284 4.28 25.03 21.95
N VAL A 285 3.96 24.33 20.84
CA VAL A 285 4.10 24.61 19.37
C VAL A 285 5.34 25.36 18.83
N ALA A 286 6.05 24.76 17.85
CA ALA A 286 6.21 25.24 16.46
C ALA A 286 7.28 24.42 15.66
N PRO A 287 7.21 24.34 14.32
CA PRO A 287 7.88 23.34 13.48
C PRO A 287 9.24 23.82 12.93
N VAL A 288 10.13 22.90 12.57
CA VAL A 288 11.40 23.22 11.90
C VAL A 288 11.45 22.56 10.52
N ASN A 289 11.12 23.38 9.51
CA ASN A 289 11.56 23.21 8.14
C ASN A 289 12.87 24.00 8.02
N TYR A 290 13.97 23.41 7.55
CA TYR A 290 15.13 24.19 7.10
C TYR A 290 15.82 23.55 5.90
N VAL A 291 15.64 24.23 4.77
CA VAL A 291 16.43 24.15 3.53
C VAL A 291 17.76 24.83 3.80
N ALA A 292 18.87 24.16 3.52
CA ALA A 292 20.21 24.74 3.62
C ALA A 292 20.51 25.61 2.39
N ILE A 293 20.61 26.93 2.59
CA ILE A 293 21.13 27.89 1.63
C ILE A 293 22.52 28.33 2.14
N SER A 294 23.54 28.20 1.31
CA SER A 294 24.88 28.73 1.55
C SER A 294 24.99 30.17 1.02
N LYS A 295 25.38 31.11 1.89
CA LYS A 295 25.87 32.48 1.59
C LYS A 295 27.40 32.42 1.41
N GLU A 296 27.99 32.86 0.30
CA GLU A 296 28.28 34.23 -0.20
C GLU A 296 29.60 34.84 0.34
N ASP A 297 30.47 35.25 -0.59
CA ASP A 297 31.33 36.46 -0.60
C ASP A 297 32.21 36.38 -1.87
N ALA A 298 32.63 37.41 -2.61
CA ALA A 298 32.25 38.80 -2.84
C ALA A 298 33.21 39.31 -3.95
N ALA A 299 32.74 40.21 -4.84
CA ALA A 299 33.49 41.39 -5.34
C ALA A 299 32.85 42.00 -6.62
N SER A 300 32.10 43.10 -6.41
CA SER A 300 32.13 44.39 -7.14
C SER A 300 32.61 44.45 -8.61
N HIS A 301 31.81 45.05 -9.51
CA HIS A 301 31.79 46.50 -9.73
C HIS A 301 30.65 46.95 -10.67
N VAL A 302 30.13 48.15 -10.39
CA VAL A 302 29.02 48.91 -11.00
C VAL A 302 29.49 49.82 -12.14
N SER A 303 28.65 49.97 -13.17
CA SER A 303 28.17 51.22 -13.82
C SER A 303 27.70 50.87 -15.25
N GLY A 304 26.58 51.32 -15.81
CA GLY A 304 25.65 52.39 -15.48
C GLY A 304 25.10 52.95 -16.81
N THR A 305 23.77 53.13 -16.86
CA THR A 305 22.98 54.02 -17.76
C THR A 305 22.75 53.69 -19.25
N GLU A 306 21.46 53.40 -19.52
CA GLU A 306 20.58 53.60 -20.71
C GLU A 306 20.79 54.90 -21.54
N PRO A 307 20.07 55.18 -22.67
CA PRO A 307 18.97 54.42 -23.31
C PRO A 307 19.01 54.29 -24.88
N VAL A 308 18.05 53.47 -25.36
CA VAL A 308 17.32 53.27 -26.65
C VAL A 308 17.04 54.57 -27.47
N PRO A 309 16.49 54.60 -28.73
CA PRO A 309 16.23 53.62 -29.84
C PRO A 309 16.74 54.05 -31.24
N THR A 310 16.70 53.17 -32.25
CA THR A 310 15.90 53.37 -33.50
C THR A 310 15.93 52.14 -34.41
N SER A 311 14.75 51.74 -34.92
CA SER A 311 14.55 50.86 -36.08
C SER A 311 14.98 51.58 -37.38
N PRO A 312 15.07 50.85 -38.50
CA PRO A 312 13.87 50.50 -39.29
C PRO A 312 13.62 49.00 -39.42
#